data_AF-A0A970G925-F1
#
_entry.id   AF-A0A970G925-F1
#
_cell.length_a   1.000
_cell.length_b   1.000
_cell.length_c   1.000
_cell.angle_alpha   90.00
_cell.angle_beta   90.00
_cell.angle_gamma   90.00
#
_symmetry.space_group_name_H-M   'P 1'
#
loop_
_entity.id
_entity.type
_entity.pdbx_description
1 polymer ?
#
loop_
_entity_poly.entity_id
_entity_poly.type
_entity_poly.pdbx_seq_one_letter_code
_entity_poly.pdbx_strand_id
1 'polypeptide(L)'
;MKEMFERVIALKNYDLKTLLVNIDQYHIEGRLTDEERLDLTMQARKGAEPEYDYAGEINALWAAVRKLQQMVKPPAEDDEAWPEFVQPTHAGTAYQVGDKVTFQGERYICVLAHCVWSPADYPAGWEKQA
;
A
#
# COMPACT_ATOMS: atom_id res chain seq x y z
N MET A 1 -7.17 14.75 -46.85
CA MET A 1 -6.55 13.42 -46.67
C MET A 1 -6.58 13.00 -45.21
N LYS A 2 -6.17 13.90 -44.30
CA LYS A 2 -6.24 13.74 -42.84
C LYS A 2 -7.52 13.08 -42.31
N GLU A 3 -8.69 13.60 -42.69
CA GLU A 3 -10.00 13.11 -42.23
C GLU A 3 -10.24 11.61 -42.48
N MET A 4 -9.65 11.03 -43.53
CA MET A 4 -9.79 9.61 -43.82
C MET A 4 -9.09 8.76 -42.75
N PHE A 5 -7.87 9.15 -42.38
CA PHE A 5 -7.11 8.47 -41.33
C PHE A 5 -7.77 8.65 -39.97
N GLU A 6 -8.30 9.85 -39.66
CA GLU A 6 -9.05 10.10 -38.42
C GLU A 6 -10.26 9.17 -38.28
N ARG A 7 -11.00 8.92 -39.37
CA ARG A 7 -12.12 7.95 -39.35
C ARG A 7 -11.64 6.53 -39.09
N VAL A 8 -10.55 6.09 -39.72
CA VAL A 8 -9.99 4.74 -39.48
C VAL A 8 -9.53 4.60 -38.03
N ILE A 9 -8.89 5.63 -37.48
CA ILE A 9 -8.45 5.67 -36.08
C ILE A 9 -9.66 5.60 -35.14
N ALA A 10 -10.71 6.36 -35.42
CA ALA A 10 -11.94 6.37 -34.62
C ALA A 10 -12.65 5.00 -34.59
N LEU A 11 -12.55 4.22 -35.67
CA LEU A 11 -13.11 2.86 -35.73
C LEU A 11 -12.34 1.85 -34.86
N LYS A 12 -11.13 2.20 -34.37
CA LYS A 12 -10.25 1.33 -33.56
C LYS A 12 -9.97 -0.06 -34.15
N ASN A 13 -10.27 -0.28 -35.43
CA ASN A 13 -10.11 -1.56 -36.13
C ASN A 13 -9.02 -1.45 -37.20
N TYR A 14 -7.78 -1.29 -36.75
CA TYR A 14 -6.62 -1.17 -37.61
C TYR A 14 -5.40 -1.83 -36.97
N ASP A 15 -4.51 -2.35 -37.81
CA ASP A 15 -3.16 -2.71 -37.40
C ASP A 15 -2.31 -1.43 -37.32
N LEU A 16 -1.80 -1.11 -36.12
CA LEU A 16 -1.04 0.13 -35.88
C LEU A 16 0.14 0.26 -36.83
N LYS A 17 0.87 -0.83 -37.07
CA LYS A 17 2.06 -0.81 -37.94
C LYS A 17 1.67 -0.45 -39.37
N THR A 18 0.63 -1.09 -39.91
CA THR A 18 0.12 -0.83 -41.27
C THR A 18 -0.41 0.59 -41.40
N LEU A 19 -1.13 1.09 -40.39
CA LEU A 19 -1.66 2.45 -40.41
C LEU A 19 -0.55 3.50 -40.41
N LEU A 20 0.50 3.32 -39.59
CA LEU A 20 1.65 4.23 -39.55
C LEU A 20 2.42 4.26 -40.87
N VAL A 21 2.64 3.10 -41.49
CA VAL A 21 3.29 3.02 -42.82
C VAL A 21 2.48 3.79 -43.87
N ASN A 22 1.15 3.68 -43.84
CA ASN A 22 0.28 4.41 -44.77
C ASN A 22 0.33 5.94 -44.52
N ILE A 23 0.35 6.37 -43.25
CA ILE A 23 0.49 7.79 -42.91
C ILE A 23 1.83 8.35 -43.43
N ASP A 24 2.93 7.62 -43.22
CA ASP A 24 4.26 8.01 -43.71
C ASP A 24 4.34 8.04 -45.25
N GLN A 25 3.73 7.07 -45.93
CA GLN A 25 3.67 7.04 -47.39
C GLN A 25 2.95 8.27 -47.95
N TYR A 26 1.80 8.65 -47.37
CA TYR A 26 1.04 9.82 -47.83
C TYR A 26 1.74 11.15 -47.50
N HIS A 27 2.57 11.17 -46.45
CA HIS A 27 3.45 12.30 -46.18
C HIS A 27 4.54 12.44 -47.25
N ILE A 28 5.22 11.34 -47.61
CA ILE A 28 6.25 11.33 -48.67
C ILE A 28 5.67 11.77 -50.02
N GLU A 29 4.42 11.39 -50.31
CA GLU A 29 3.68 11.82 -51.51
C GLU A 29 3.25 13.30 -51.49
N GLY A 30 3.51 14.04 -50.40
CA GLY A 30 3.11 15.45 -50.24
C GLY A 30 1.61 15.65 -50.01
N ARG A 31 0.87 14.57 -49.69
CA ARG A 31 -0.58 14.60 -49.43
C ARG A 31 -0.93 14.88 -47.97
N LEU A 32 0.07 14.85 -47.09
CA LEU A 32 -0.01 15.24 -45.69
C LEU A 32 1.16 16.17 -45.39
N THR A 33 0.95 17.13 -44.49
CA THR A 33 2.05 17.92 -43.91
C THR A 33 2.76 17.14 -42.79
N ASP A 34 3.95 17.59 -42.40
CA ASP A 34 4.68 17.05 -41.24
C ASP A 34 3.82 17.09 -39.96
N GLU A 35 3.05 18.17 -39.78
CA GLU A 35 2.17 18.37 -38.64
C GLU A 35 0.99 17.39 -38.66
N GLU A 36 0.33 17.20 -39.80
CA GLU A 36 -0.75 16.24 -39.96
C GLU A 36 -0.26 14.80 -39.75
N ARG A 37 0.94 14.47 -40.25
CA ARG A 37 1.57 13.16 -40.05
C ARG A 37 1.81 12.88 -38.56
N LEU A 38 2.33 13.88 -37.84
CA LEU A 38 2.61 13.76 -36.40
C LEU A 38 1.31 13.57 -35.60
N ASP A 39 0.30 14.39 -35.88
CA ASP A 39 -1.01 14.32 -35.22
C ASP A 39 -1.68 12.96 -35.43
N LEU A 40 -1.76 12.48 -36.68
CA LEU A 40 -2.33 11.17 -37.00
C LEU A 40 -1.55 10.02 -36.35
N THR A 41 -0.22 10.12 -36.28
CA THR A 41 0.63 9.12 -35.60
C THR A 41 0.33 9.04 -34.11
N MET A 42 0.14 10.19 -33.45
CA MET A 42 -0.21 10.23 -32.02
C MET A 42 -1.60 9.64 -31.78
N GLN A 43 -2.59 10.05 -32.59
CA GLN A 43 -3.95 9.54 -32.49
C GLN A 43 -4.02 8.03 -32.73
N ALA A 44 -3.32 7.53 -33.76
CA ALA A 44 -3.26 6.10 -34.08
C ALA A 44 -2.65 5.28 -32.94
N ARG A 45 -1.59 5.77 -32.28
CA ARG A 45 -0.99 5.09 -31.13
C ARG A 45 -1.94 5.05 -29.95
N LYS A 46 -2.54 6.20 -29.60
CA LYS A 46 -3.51 6.31 -28.51
C LYS A 46 -4.76 5.44 -28.74
N GLY A 47 -5.26 5.38 -29.97
CA GLY A 47 -6.43 4.55 -30.31
C GLY A 47 -6.14 3.04 -30.30
N ALA A 48 -4.86 2.66 -30.46
CA ALA A 48 -4.41 1.27 -30.45
C ALA A 48 -3.92 0.80 -29.06
N GLU A 49 -3.80 1.70 -28.08
CA GLU A 49 -3.55 1.30 -26.69
C GLU A 49 -4.70 0.38 -26.24
N PRO A 50 -4.39 -0.83 -25.73
CA PRO A 50 -5.41 -1.69 -25.15
C PRO A 50 -6.14 -0.91 -24.07
N GLU A 51 -7.47 -0.97 -24.08
CA GLU A 51 -8.29 -0.40 -23.02
C GLU A 51 -8.18 -1.33 -21.81
N TYR A 52 -7.05 -1.23 -21.12
CA TYR A 52 -6.72 -2.02 -19.96
C TYR A 52 -7.12 -1.24 -18.71
N ASP A 53 -7.92 -1.86 -17.85
CA ASP A 53 -8.45 -1.21 -16.64
C ASP A 53 -7.41 -1.20 -15.50
N TYR A 54 -6.35 -0.41 -15.70
CA TYR A 54 -5.33 -0.19 -14.67
C TYR A 54 -5.93 0.31 -13.36
N ALA A 55 -6.97 1.15 -13.43
CA ALA A 55 -7.63 1.68 -12.24
C ALA A 55 -8.32 0.57 -11.44
N GLY A 56 -9.05 -0.32 -12.11
CA GLY A 56 -9.69 -1.49 -11.52
C GLY A 56 -8.69 -2.44 -10.88
N GLU A 57 -7.59 -2.75 -11.56
CA GLU A 57 -6.55 -3.63 -11.02
C GLU A 57 -5.83 -3.03 -9.81
N ILE A 58 -5.48 -1.74 -9.87
CA ILE A 58 -4.88 -1.01 -8.75
C ILE A 58 -5.83 -1.00 -7.55
N ASN A 59 -7.12 -0.76 -7.77
CA ASN A 59 -8.13 -0.77 -6.71
C ASN A 59 -8.28 -2.17 -6.08
N ALA A 60 -8.26 -3.23 -6.88
CA ALA A 60 -8.30 -4.60 -6.40
C ALA A 60 -7.07 -4.95 -5.55
N LEU A 61 -5.87 -4.53 -5.99
CA LEU A 61 -4.63 -4.69 -5.21
C LEU A 61 -4.73 -3.95 -3.87
N TRP A 62 -5.20 -2.70 -3.85
CA TRP A 62 -5.37 -1.95 -2.61
C TRP A 62 -6.38 -2.60 -1.66
N ALA A 63 -7.48 -3.14 -2.18
CA ALA A 63 -8.45 -3.87 -1.36
C ALA A 63 -7.83 -5.12 -0.71
N ALA A 64 -7.03 -5.87 -1.47
CA ALA A 64 -6.32 -7.05 -0.96
C ALA A 64 -5.29 -6.68 0.12
N VAL A 65 -4.50 -5.62 -0.11
CA VAL A 65 -3.51 -5.13 0.88
C VAL A 65 -4.19 -4.74 2.20
N ARG A 66 -5.31 -4.00 2.14
CA ARG A 66 -6.05 -3.62 3.36
C ARG A 66 -6.57 -4.83 4.13
N LYS A 67 -7.05 -5.86 3.44
CA LYS A 67 -7.51 -7.12 4.06
C LYS A 67 -6.35 -7.83 4.76
N LEU A 68 -5.18 -7.91 4.14
CA LEU A 68 -3.99 -8.48 4.75
C LEU A 68 -3.51 -7.66 5.96
N GLN A 69 -3.53 -6.33 5.88
CA GLN A 69 -3.18 -5.47 7.00
C GLN A 69 -4.10 -5.69 8.22
N GLN A 70 -5.40 -5.95 8.00
CA GLN A 70 -6.31 -6.31 9.09
C GLN A 70 -5.99 -7.67 9.73
N MET A 71 -5.53 -8.63 8.93
CA MET A 71 -5.13 -9.96 9.44
C MET A 71 -3.81 -9.92 10.21
N VAL A 72 -2.91 -9.03 9.84
CA VAL A 72 -1.60 -8.84 10.49
C VAL A 72 -1.66 -7.73 11.54
N LYS A 73 -2.85 -7.19 11.85
CA LYS A 73 -3.01 -6.16 12.88
C LYS A 73 -2.32 -6.70 14.14
N PRO A 74 -1.19 -6.10 14.58
CA PRO A 74 -0.61 -6.45 15.88
C PRO A 74 -1.74 -6.33 16.89
N PRO A 75 -1.79 -7.16 17.95
CA PRO A 75 -2.73 -6.90 19.04
C PRO A 75 -2.64 -5.41 19.31
N ALA A 76 -3.79 -4.73 19.25
CA ALA A 76 -3.83 -3.33 19.62
C ALA A 76 -3.10 -3.29 20.96
N GLU A 77 -1.99 -2.56 21.03
CA GLU A 77 -1.46 -2.17 22.32
C GLU A 77 -2.63 -1.40 22.93
N ASP A 78 -3.41 -2.08 23.77
CA ASP A 78 -4.16 -1.44 24.82
C ASP A 78 -3.06 -0.81 25.69
N ASP A 79 -2.54 0.32 25.20
CA ASP A 79 -1.47 1.08 25.82
C ASP A 79 -1.88 1.62 27.20
N GLU A 80 -3.13 1.37 27.58
CA GLU A 80 -3.81 1.87 28.75
C GLU A 80 -4.32 0.75 29.67
N ALA A 81 -4.20 -0.52 29.30
CA ALA A 81 -4.54 -1.62 30.21
C ALA A 81 -3.41 -1.83 31.22
N TRP A 82 -3.66 -1.45 32.47
CA TRP A 82 -2.78 -1.72 33.63
C TRP A 82 -3.36 -2.88 34.45
N PRO A 83 -3.16 -4.14 34.05
CA PRO A 83 -3.68 -5.30 34.79
C PRO A 83 -3.15 -5.36 36.22
N GLU A 84 -3.94 -5.85 37.17
CA GLU A 84 -3.45 -6.09 38.54
C GLU A 84 -2.24 -7.02 38.51
N PHE A 85 -1.22 -6.73 39.32
CA PHE A 85 -0.02 -7.57 39.43
C PHE A 85 -0.41 -8.98 39.87
N VAL A 86 0.09 -9.97 39.13
CA VAL A 86 -0.07 -11.40 39.44
C VAL A 86 1.31 -11.96 39.72
N GLN A 87 1.47 -12.58 40.89
CA GLN A 87 2.72 -13.21 41.29
C GLN A 87 3.13 -14.31 40.28
N PRO A 88 4.29 -14.19 39.61
CA PRO A 88 4.76 -15.22 38.70
C PRO A 88 5.02 -16.55 39.43
N THR A 89 4.57 -17.66 38.84
CA THR A 89 4.71 -19.01 39.40
C THR A 89 5.84 -19.82 38.78
N HIS A 90 6.25 -19.49 37.55
CA HIS A 90 7.38 -20.13 36.86
C HIS A 90 8.03 -19.16 35.86
N ALA A 91 9.18 -19.54 35.28
CA ALA A 91 9.94 -18.66 34.37
C ALA A 91 9.10 -18.12 33.19
N GLY A 92 8.16 -18.93 32.66
CA GLY A 92 7.25 -18.51 31.60
C GLY A 92 6.17 -17.48 31.97
N THR A 93 6.01 -17.14 33.25
CA THR A 93 5.08 -16.07 33.72
C THR A 93 5.83 -14.84 34.24
N ALA A 94 7.16 -14.80 34.11
CA ALA A 94 7.95 -13.67 34.61
C ALA A 94 7.78 -12.45 33.71
N TYR A 95 7.59 -11.29 34.34
CA TYR A 95 7.42 -10.02 33.64
C TYR A 95 8.69 -9.64 32.89
N GLN A 96 8.52 -8.93 31.77
CA GLN A 96 9.58 -8.42 30.92
C GLN A 96 9.68 -6.90 31.04
N VAL A 97 10.77 -6.34 30.53
CA VAL A 97 10.96 -4.89 30.47
C VAL A 97 9.83 -4.27 29.63
N GLY A 98 9.14 -3.28 30.18
CA GLY A 98 8.01 -2.60 29.54
C GLY A 98 6.64 -3.13 29.95
N ASP A 99 6.55 -4.25 30.66
CA ASP A 99 5.26 -4.76 31.14
C ASP A 99 4.63 -3.79 32.15
N LYS A 100 3.34 -3.50 31.96
CA LYS A 100 2.55 -2.56 32.76
C LYS A 100 1.68 -3.33 33.78
N VAL A 101 1.71 -2.94 35.05
CA VAL A 101 0.84 -3.53 36.09
C VAL A 101 0.27 -2.47 37.04
N THR A 102 -0.90 -2.72 37.60
CA THR A 102 -1.45 -2.03 38.77
C THR A 102 -1.10 -2.83 40.02
N PHE A 103 -0.54 -2.19 41.04
CA PHE A 103 -0.28 -2.79 42.34
C PHE A 103 -0.68 -1.82 43.44
N GLN A 104 -1.60 -2.23 44.32
CA GLN A 104 -2.14 -1.39 45.40
C GLN A 104 -2.75 -0.06 44.91
N GLY A 105 -3.39 -0.09 43.73
CA GLY A 105 -4.01 1.10 43.12
C GLY A 105 -3.04 2.04 42.40
N GLU A 106 -1.76 1.70 42.34
CA GLU A 106 -0.70 2.49 41.71
C GLU A 106 -0.16 1.78 40.46
N ARG A 107 0.30 2.54 39.47
CA ARG A 107 0.74 2.02 38.16
C ARG A 107 2.25 1.86 38.11
N TYR A 108 2.74 0.72 37.62
CA TYR A 108 4.17 0.38 37.56
C TYR A 108 4.56 -0.24 36.22
N ILE A 109 5.67 0.22 35.64
CA ILE A 109 6.30 -0.39 34.46
C ILE A 109 7.48 -1.22 34.93
N CYS A 110 7.54 -2.49 34.55
CA CYS A 110 8.67 -3.34 34.85
C CYS A 110 9.92 -2.87 34.08
N VAL A 111 11.05 -2.68 34.77
CA VAL A 111 12.33 -2.30 34.15
C VAL A 111 13.35 -3.45 34.14
N LEU A 112 12.97 -4.62 34.66
CA LEU A 112 13.82 -5.80 34.74
C LEU A 112 13.30 -6.94 33.85
N ALA A 113 14.18 -7.55 33.07
CA ALA A 113 13.86 -8.77 32.34
C ALA A 113 13.71 -9.97 33.29
N HIS A 114 12.71 -10.82 33.05
CA HIS A 114 12.39 -11.97 33.90
C HIS A 114 12.11 -11.59 35.37
N CYS A 115 11.39 -10.48 35.59
CA CYS A 115 11.01 -10.03 36.93
C CYS A 115 9.94 -10.95 37.54
N VAL A 116 10.19 -11.42 38.76
CA VAL A 116 9.27 -12.28 39.54
C VAL A 116 8.86 -11.66 40.87
N TRP A 117 9.36 -10.48 41.19
CA TRP A 117 9.11 -9.80 42.47
C TRP A 117 8.11 -8.66 42.31
N SER A 118 7.26 -8.45 43.32
CA SER A 118 6.30 -7.34 43.33
C SER A 118 7.01 -5.98 43.46
N PRO A 119 6.34 -4.85 43.13
CA PRO A 119 6.87 -3.51 43.38
C PRO A 119 7.18 -3.23 44.86
N ALA A 120 6.59 -3.97 45.81
CA ALA A 120 6.91 -3.86 47.23
C ALA A 120 8.18 -4.63 47.62
N ASP A 121 8.36 -5.83 47.07
CA ASP A 121 9.49 -6.71 47.41
C ASP A 121 10.79 -6.27 46.73
N TYR A 122 10.67 -5.74 45.50
CA TYR A 122 11.82 -5.25 44.74
C TYR A 122 11.51 -3.97 43.96
N PRO A 123 11.40 -2.81 44.65
CA PRO A 123 11.04 -1.54 44.02
C PRO A 123 11.98 -1.11 42.88
N ALA A 124 13.26 -1.49 42.94
CA ALA A 124 14.24 -1.15 41.90
C ALA A 124 13.94 -1.82 40.55
N GLY A 125 13.10 -2.86 40.51
CA GLY A 125 12.66 -3.52 39.29
C GLY A 125 11.44 -2.87 38.62
N TRP A 126 10.89 -1.81 39.22
CA TRP A 126 9.63 -1.19 38.77
C TRP A 126 9.72 0.34 38.76
N GLU A 127 9.26 0.94 37.67
CA GLU A 127 9.12 2.38 37.52
C GLU A 127 7.66 2.80 37.77
N LYS A 128 7.43 3.51 38.88
CA LYS A 128 6.10 4.04 39.20
C LYS A 128 5.72 5.13 38.20
N GLN A 129 4.55 5.01 37.58
CA GLN A 129 3.98 6.05 36.74
C GLN A 129 3.08 6.97 37.57
N ALA A 130 3.24 8.28 37.36
CA ALA A 130 2.47 9.33 38.04
C ALA A 130 1.14 9.62 37.33
#